data_AF-A0A6A0HFA4-F1
#
_entry.id   AF-A0A6A0HFA4-F1
#
_cell.length_a   1.000
_cell.length_b   1.000
_cell.length_c   1.000
_cell.angle_alpha   90.00
_cell.angle_beta   90.00
_cell.angle_gamma   90.00
#
_symmetry.space_group_name_H-M   'P 1'
#
loop_
_entity.id
_entity.type
_entity.pdbx_description
1 polymer ?
#
loop_
_entity_poly.entity_id
_entity_poly.type
_entity_poly.pdbx_seq_one_letter_code
_entity_poly.pdbx_strand_id
1 'polypeptide(L)'
;EKLDGWADDLKVGLEREIKELDRQIKEARRAATAALTLDEKLAGQKQIKALEAQRSQKRRSLFDAQDEIDRQREQLISDIEGKLQQRVSQARLFSIRWKLI
;
A
#
# COMPACT_ATOMS: atom_id res chain seq x y z
N GLU A 1 -4.25 -12.03 -7.44
CA GLU A 1 -3.28 -12.95 -6.79
C GLU A 1 -1.85 -12.41 -6.73
N LYS A 2 -1.08 -12.28 -7.84
CA LYS A 2 0.30 -11.76 -7.73
C LYS A 2 0.40 -10.30 -7.25
N LEU A 3 -0.57 -9.46 -7.64
CA LEU A 3 -0.63 -8.05 -7.22
C LEU A 3 -0.98 -7.91 -5.74
N ASP A 4 -1.97 -8.67 -5.25
CA ASP A 4 -2.36 -8.66 -3.83
C ASP A 4 -1.23 -9.15 -2.92
N GLY A 5 -0.52 -10.22 -3.31
CA GLY A 5 0.61 -10.73 -2.52
C GLY A 5 1.78 -9.75 -2.44
N TRP A 6 2.12 -9.09 -3.56
CA TRP A 6 3.18 -8.08 -3.59
C TRP A 6 2.82 -6.84 -2.76
N ALA A 7 1.56 -6.42 -2.81
CA ALA A 7 1.02 -5.31 -2.03
C ALA A 7 1.11 -5.57 -0.51
N ASP A 8 0.71 -6.77 -0.08
CA ASP A 8 0.79 -7.16 1.33
C ASP A 8 2.25 -7.26 1.82
N ASP A 9 3.15 -7.84 1.01
CA ASP A 9 4.57 -7.91 1.35
C ASP A 9 5.20 -6.52 1.48
N LEU A 10 4.89 -5.60 0.56
CA LEU A 10 5.36 -4.22 0.61
C LEU A 10 4.83 -3.48 1.84
N LYS A 11 3.54 -3.65 2.16
CA LYS A 11 2.90 -3.07 3.33
C LYS A 11 3.56 -3.56 4.62
N VAL A 12 3.73 -4.87 4.77
CA VAL A 12 4.38 -5.47 5.95
C VAL A 12 5.82 -5.01 6.08
N GLY A 13 6.55 -4.88 4.98
CA GLY A 13 7.91 -4.33 4.96
C GLY A 13 7.96 -2.88 5.49
N LEU A 14 7.12 -2.01 4.95
CA LEU A 14 7.04 -0.61 5.37
C LEU A 14 6.58 -0.45 6.83
N GLU A 15 5.61 -1.25 7.29
CA GLU A 15 5.15 -1.24 8.69
C GLU A 15 6.27 -1.65 9.65
N ARG A 16 7.06 -2.67 9.29
CA ARG A 16 8.23 -3.10 10.08
C ARG A 16 9.29 -2.00 10.16
N GLU A 17 9.60 -1.35 9.05
CA GLU A 17 10.54 -0.23 9.02
C GLU A 17 10.07 0.95 9.87
N ILE A 18 8.79 1.32 9.80
CA ILE A 18 8.21 2.38 10.64
C ILE A 18 8.34 2.03 12.13
N LYS A 19 8.04 0.77 12.49
CA LYS A 19 8.15 0.30 13.87
C LYS A 19 9.60 0.33 14.38
N GLU A 20 10.55 -0.01 13.52
CA GLU A 20 11.98 0.06 13.83
C GLU A 20 12.44 1.52 14.00
N LEU A 21 11.99 2.45 13.15
CA LEU A 21 12.24 3.88 13.32
C LEU A 21 11.66 4.40 14.65
N ASP A 22 10.45 3.96 15.03
CA ASP A 22 9.86 4.31 16.34
C ASP A 22 10.72 3.81 17.52
N ARG A 23 11.30 2.62 17.42
CA ARG A 23 12.24 2.09 18.41
C ARG A 23 13.51 2.94 18.48
N GLN A 24 14.11 3.25 17.34
CA GLN A 24 15.32 4.07 17.26
C GLN A 24 15.10 5.49 17.80
N ILE A 25 13.95 6.11 17.51
CA ILE A 25 13.58 7.43 18.06
C ILE A 25 13.51 7.36 19.59
N LYS A 26 12.90 6.31 20.15
CA LYS A 26 12.80 6.14 21.60
C LYS A 26 14.16 5.96 22.26
N GLU A 27 15.06 5.23 21.62
CA GLU A 27 16.44 5.03 22.09
C GLU A 27 17.26 6.31 22.00
N ALA A 28 17.19 7.02 20.87
CA ALA A 28 17.84 8.32 20.69
C ALA A 28 17.34 9.35 21.71
N ARG A 29 16.05 9.37 22.03
CA ARG A 29 15.47 10.20 23.11
C ARG A 29 16.05 9.85 24.47
N ARG A 30 16.17 8.57 24.81
CA ARG A 30 16.78 8.13 26.08
C ARG A 30 18.26 8.55 26.15
N ALA A 31 19.02 8.34 25.08
CA ALA A 31 20.43 8.73 25.01
C ALA A 31 20.61 10.25 25.14
N ALA A 32 19.77 11.04 24.46
CA ALA A 32 19.80 12.50 24.56
C ALA A 32 19.47 13.01 25.97
N THR A 33 18.57 12.34 26.70
CA THR A 33 18.26 12.68 28.10
C THR A 33 19.42 12.33 29.04
N ALA A 34 20.13 11.23 28.78
CA ALA A 34 21.27 10.78 29.58
C ALA A 34 22.57 11.56 29.29
N ALA A 35 22.62 12.34 28.22
CA ALA A 35 23.79 13.12 27.83
C ALA A 35 24.19 14.16 28.89
N LEU A 36 25.48 14.23 29.17
CA LEU A 36 26.06 15.09 30.21
C LEU A 36 26.47 16.46 29.67
N THR A 37 26.67 16.58 28.35
CA THR A 37 27.09 17.82 27.71
C THR A 37 26.00 18.41 26.81
N LEU A 38 26.07 19.72 26.59
CA LEU A 38 25.17 20.43 25.67
C LEU A 38 25.37 19.99 24.22
N ASP A 39 26.61 19.70 23.81
CA ASP A 39 26.92 19.23 22.46
C ASP A 39 26.32 17.85 22.18
N GLU A 40 26.43 16.91 23.11
CA GLU A 40 25.79 15.59 23.01
C GLU A 40 24.26 15.69 22.97
N LYS A 41 23.67 16.59 23.77
CA LYS A 41 22.23 16.87 23.70
C LYS A 41 21.81 17.41 22.34
N LEU A 42 22.59 18.35 21.78
CA LEU A 42 22.32 18.92 20.46
C LEU A 42 22.44 17.88 19.35
N ALA A 43 23.47 17.04 19.40
CA ALA A 43 23.65 15.93 18.47
C ALA A 43 22.48 14.93 18.55
N GLY A 44 22.06 14.56 19.77
CA GLY A 44 20.90 13.71 20.00
C GLY A 44 19.59 14.30 19.44
N GLN A 45 19.34 15.59 19.65
CA GLN A 45 18.16 16.28 19.08
C GLN A 45 18.17 16.29 17.55
N LYS A 46 19.33 16.53 16.92
CA LYS A 46 19.46 16.44 15.46
C LYS A 46 19.17 15.03 14.95
N GLN A 47 19.67 14.00 15.64
CA GLN A 47 19.42 12.61 15.28
C GLN A 47 17.94 12.24 15.39
N ILE A 48 17.27 12.65 16.48
CA ILE A 48 15.82 12.45 16.67
C ILE A 48 15.04 13.08 15.51
N LYS A 49 15.34 14.34 15.17
CA LYS A 49 14.68 15.05 14.07
C LYS A 49 14.89 14.36 12.72
N ALA A 50 16.09 13.82 12.46
CA ALA A 50 16.38 13.09 11.25
C ALA A 50 15.56 11.79 11.16
N LEU A 51 15.49 11.02 12.25
CA LEU A 51 14.70 9.79 12.31
C LEU A 51 13.19 10.07 12.18
N GLU A 52 12.69 11.15 12.76
CA GLU A 52 11.29 11.58 12.61
C GLU A 52 10.95 11.96 11.16
N ALA A 53 11.87 12.63 10.46
CA ALA A 53 11.72 12.95 9.05
C ALA A 53 11.66 11.67 8.19
N GLN A 54 12.56 10.70 8.45
CA GLN A 54 12.53 9.41 7.77
C GLN A 54 11.22 8.65 8.02
N ARG A 55 10.73 8.65 9.27
CA ARG A 55 9.45 8.03 9.63
C ARG A 55 8.28 8.68 8.89
N SER A 56 8.25 10.01 8.82
CA SER A 56 7.23 10.74 8.07
C SER A 56 7.24 10.38 6.59
N GLN A 57 8.42 10.26 5.99
CA GLN A 57 8.56 9.86 4.59
C GLN A 57 8.04 8.44 4.37
N LYS A 58 8.43 7.48 5.22
CA LYS A 58 7.98 6.08 5.11
C LYS A 58 6.47 5.94 5.28
N ARG A 59 5.85 6.72 6.17
CA ARG A 59 4.39 6.79 6.29
C ARG A 59 3.72 7.28 5.01
N ARG A 60 4.27 8.31 4.35
CA ARG A 60 3.72 8.78 3.06
C ARG A 60 3.80 7.69 1.99
N SER A 61 4.96 7.05 1.85
CA SER A 61 5.11 5.94 0.90
C SER A 61 4.14 4.78 1.16
N LEU A 62 3.81 4.51 2.42
CA LEU A 62 2.80 3.52 2.78
C LEU A 62 1.39 3.92 2.29
N PHE A 63 1.02 5.20 2.45
CA PHE A 63 -0.24 5.71 1.92
C PHE A 63 -0.27 5.69 0.39
N ASP A 64 0.80 6.16 -0.27
CA ASP A 64 0.89 6.16 -1.73
C ASP A 64 0.75 4.74 -2.31
N ALA A 65 1.35 3.75 -1.64
CA ALA A 65 1.22 2.35 -2.03
C ALA A 65 -0.21 1.82 -1.84
N GLN A 66 -0.90 2.21 -0.76
CA GLN A 66 -2.29 1.85 -0.51
C GLN A 66 -3.24 2.46 -1.56
N ASP A 67 -3.07 3.75 -1.86
CA ASP A 67 -3.87 4.45 -2.87
C ASP A 67 -3.73 3.80 -4.26
N GLU A 68 -2.53 3.32 -4.62
CA GLU A 68 -2.31 2.61 -5.87
C GLU A 68 -3.01 1.25 -5.90
N ILE A 69 -3.00 0.50 -4.80
CA ILE A 69 -3.73 -0.77 -4.69
C ILE A 69 -5.23 -0.54 -4.86
N ASP A 70 -5.77 0.48 -4.18
CA ASP A 70 -7.20 0.80 -4.27
C ASP A 70 -7.59 1.24 -5.68
N ARG A 71 -6.75 2.04 -6.35
CA ARG A 71 -6.95 2.40 -7.77
C ARG A 71 -6.99 1.18 -8.67
N GLN A 72 -6.07 0.23 -8.48
CA GLN A 72 -6.04 -1.00 -9.29
C GLN A 72 -7.25 -1.89 -9.04
N ARG A 73 -7.74 -1.96 -7.80
CA ARG A 73 -8.98 -2.66 -7.45
C ARG A 73 -10.19 -2.04 -8.13
N GLU A 74 -10.31 -0.73 -8.08
CA GLU A 74 -11.40 0.00 -8.75
C GLU A 74 -11.39 -0.24 -10.26
N GLN A 75 -10.21 -0.23 -10.89
CA GLN A 75 -10.07 -0.53 -12.32
C GLN A 75 -10.52 -1.96 -12.65
N LEU A 76 -10.13 -2.95 -11.84
CA LEU A 76 -10.57 -4.34 -12.03
C LEU A 76 -12.09 -4.49 -11.90
N ILE A 77 -12.71 -3.79 -10.95
CA ILE A 77 -14.16 -3.78 -10.79
C ILE A 77 -14.81 -3.19 -12.05
N SER A 78 -14.34 -2.02 -12.50
CA SER A 78 -14.85 -1.37 -13.71
C SER A 78 -14.74 -2.25 -14.95
N ASP A 79 -13.62 -2.96 -15.13
CA ASP A 79 -13.43 -3.89 -16.24
C ASP A 79 -14.41 -5.08 -16.18
N ILE A 80 -14.71 -5.60 -14.98
CA ILE A 80 -15.68 -6.68 -14.78
C ILE A 80 -17.09 -6.18 -15.09
N GLU A 81 -17.46 -5.01 -14.59
CA GLU A 81 -18.77 -4.38 -14.84
C GLU A 81 -18.98 -4.13 -16.34
N GLY A 82 -17.96 -3.62 -17.03
CA GLY A 82 -17.99 -3.41 -18.49
C GLY A 82 -18.23 -4.71 -19.27
N LYS A 83 -17.61 -5.82 -18.84
CA LYS A 83 -17.85 -7.16 -19.45
C LYS A 83 -19.25 -7.68 -19.16
N LEU A 84 -19.81 -7.41 -17.98
CA LEU A 84 -21.19 -7.79 -17.63
C LEU A 84 -22.24 -6.99 -18.41
N GLN A 85 -21.97 -5.72 -18.70
CA GLN A 85 -22.86 -4.86 -19.50
C GLN A 85 -22.80 -5.15 -21.00
N GLN A 86 -21.95 -6.06 -21.46
CA GLN A 86 -21.89 -6.47 -22.86
C GLN A 86 -23.22 -7.13 -23.26
N ARG A 87 -24.11 -6.36 -23.90
CA ARG A 87 -25.42 -6.85 -24.37
C ARG A 87 -25.21 -7.93 -25.43
N VAL A 88 -25.42 -9.18 -25.04
CA VAL A 88 -25.53 -10.29 -25.99
C VAL A 88 -26.88 -10.15 -26.71
N SER A 89 -26.85 -9.86 -28.01
CA SER A 89 -28.05 -9.89 -28.85
C SER A 89 -28.06 -11.19 -29.66
N GLN A 90 -29.15 -11.94 -29.58
CA GLN A 90 -29.38 -13.12 -30.41
C GLN A 90 -30.41 -12.79 -31.47
N ALA A 91 -30.02 -12.91 -32.74
CA ALA A 91 -30.93 -12.84 -33.87
C ALA A 91 -31.21 -14.26 -34.37
N ARG A 92 -32.48 -14.67 -34.41
CA ARG A 92 -32.89 -15.94 -35.01
C ARG A 92 -32.80 -15.81 -36.53
N LEU A 93 -31.76 -16.40 -37.12
CA LEU A 93 -31.50 -16.32 -38.57
C LEU A 93 -32.39 -17.26 -39.39
N PHE A 94 -32.69 -18.46 -38.89
CA PHE A 94 -33.65 -19.39 -39.48
C PHE A 94 -34.11 -20.43 -38.46
N SER A 95 -35.08 -21.26 -38.84
CA SER A 95 -35.54 -22.40 -38.04
C SER A 95 -35.77 -23.60 -38.95
N ILE A 96 -35.21 -24.75 -38.57
CA ILE A 96 -35.38 -26.00 -39.32
C ILE A 96 -36.53 -26.77 -38.67
N ARG A 97 -37.55 -27.11 -39.47
CA ARG A 97 -38.55 -28.12 -39.07
C ARG A 97 -38.08 -29.48 -39.56
N TRP A 98 -38.19 -30.46 -38.67
CA TRP A 98 -37.92 -31.85 -38.99
C TRP A 98 -39.02 -32.72 -38.38
N LYS A 99 -39.21 -33.89 -38.97
CA LYS A 99 -40.14 -34.93 -38.51
C LYS A 99 -39.35 -36.22 -38.47
N LEU A 100 -39.42 -36.93 -37.34
CA LEU A 100 -38.88 -38.27 -37.20
C LEU A 100 -39.79 -39.26 -37.96
N ILE A 101 -39.16 -40.11 -38.76
CA ILE A 101 -39.78 -41.27 -39.42
C ILE A 101 -39.41 -42.50 -38.60
#